data_AF-A0A6J1NBP3-F1
#
_entry.id   AF-A0A6J1NBP3-F1
#
_cell.length_a   1.000
_cell.length_b   1.000
_cell.length_c   1.000
_cell.angle_alpha   90.00
_cell.angle_beta   90.00
_cell.angle_gamma   90.00
#
_symmetry.space_group_name_H-M   'P 1'
#
loop_
_entity.id
_entity.type
_entity.pdbx_description
1 polymer ?
#
loop_
_entity_poly.entity_id
_entity_poly.type
_entity_poly.pdbx_seq_one_letter_code
_entity_poly.pdbx_strand_id
1 'polypeptide(L)'
;MLQMTNSERTLASTIKTVVSCAALLCTTGMSMWNAGNVTIEAAHLPTAMYCSGWHLCRGRSSLRVRKLLVVAMIQAQRHVVIHGFGIMEISYRAYVTMVKTSYSVFSLLY
;
A
#
# COMPACT_ATOMS: atom_id res chain seq x y z
N MET A 1 24.34 -3.84 44.03
CA MET A 1 22.91 -3.45 44.04
C MET A 1 22.60 -2.45 42.92
N LEU A 2 23.20 -1.25 42.90
CA LEU A 2 22.89 -0.22 41.88
C LEU A 2 23.16 -0.63 40.41
N GLN A 3 24.16 -1.48 40.17
CA GLN A 3 24.52 -1.95 38.83
C GLN A 3 23.48 -2.92 38.24
N MET A 4 22.84 -3.74 39.08
CA MET A 4 21.75 -4.65 38.68
C MET A 4 20.50 -3.85 38.29
N THR A 5 20.12 -2.86 39.10
CA THR A 5 18.96 -2.00 38.83
C THR A 5 19.14 -1.13 37.58
N ASN A 6 20.36 -0.67 37.29
CA ASN A 6 20.65 0.01 36.02
C ASN A 6 20.59 -0.95 34.83
N SER A 7 21.09 -2.19 34.96
CA SER A 7 21.03 -3.19 33.89
C SER A 7 19.59 -3.60 33.56
N GLU A 8 18.73 -3.77 34.57
CA GLU A 8 17.30 -4.08 34.38
C GLU A 8 16.55 -2.93 33.71
N ARG A 9 16.85 -1.67 34.04
CA ARG A 9 16.26 -0.49 33.37
C ARG A 9 16.73 -0.36 31.92
N THR A 10 18.00 -0.65 31.64
CA THR A 10 18.55 -0.63 30.27
C THR A 10 18.01 -1.76 29.41
N LEU A 11 17.80 -2.95 29.98
CA LEU A 11 17.13 -4.08 29.30
C LEU A 11 15.66 -3.75 29.02
N ALA A 12 14.94 -3.21 30.01
CA ALA A 12 13.55 -2.83 29.84
C ALA A 12 13.37 -1.73 28.79
N SER A 13 14.31 -0.79 28.68
CA SER A 13 14.27 0.26 27.64
C SER A 13 14.61 -0.30 26.26
N THR A 14 15.60 -1.18 26.13
CA THR A 14 15.92 -1.83 24.84
C THR A 14 14.75 -2.67 24.34
N ILE A 15 14.12 -3.47 25.21
CA ILE A 15 12.95 -4.28 24.85
C ILE A 15 11.80 -3.38 24.36
N LYS A 16 11.52 -2.27 25.05
CA LYS A 16 10.47 -1.32 24.63
C LYS A 16 10.75 -0.71 23.25
N THR A 17 12.01 -0.35 22.97
CA THR A 17 12.39 0.18 21.66
C THR A 17 12.24 -0.87 20.55
N VAL A 18 12.66 -2.11 20.80
CA VAL A 18 12.50 -3.20 19.81
C VAL A 18 11.02 -3.50 19.54
N VAL A 19 10.20 -3.59 20.59
CA VAL A 19 8.77 -3.86 20.47
C VAL A 19 8.05 -2.73 19.72
N SER A 20 8.38 -1.48 20.00
CA SER A 20 7.79 -0.33 19.29
C SER A 20 8.21 -0.28 17.82
N CYS A 21 9.48 -0.54 17.50
CA CYS A 21 9.94 -0.68 16.11
C CYS A 21 9.20 -1.80 15.37
N ALA A 22 9.05 -2.98 16.00
CA ALA A 22 8.32 -4.09 15.41
C ALA A 22 6.84 -3.75 15.18
N ALA A 23 6.18 -3.10 16.15
CA ALA A 23 4.79 -2.67 16.02
C ALA A 23 4.59 -1.67 14.88
N LEU A 24 5.50 -0.72 14.71
CA LEU A 24 5.47 0.25 13.61
C LEU A 24 5.64 -0.43 12.24
N LEU A 25 6.55 -1.39 12.13
CA LEU A 25 6.74 -2.16 10.89
C LEU A 25 5.50 -2.98 10.55
N CYS A 26 4.91 -3.68 11.53
CA CYS A 26 3.71 -4.48 11.34
C CYS A 26 2.50 -3.63 10.90
N THR A 27 2.24 -2.52 11.59
CA THR A 27 1.10 -1.64 11.27
C THR A 27 1.24 -0.96 9.90
N THR A 28 2.46 -0.53 9.56
CA THR A 28 2.77 0.03 8.24
C THR A 28 2.61 -1.03 7.15
N GLY A 29 3.09 -2.27 7.41
CA GLY A 29 2.95 -3.40 6.50
C GLY A 29 1.49 -3.78 6.23
N MET A 30 0.65 -3.87 7.27
CA MET A 30 -0.78 -4.15 7.10
C MET A 30 -1.49 -3.06 6.28
N SER A 31 -1.16 -1.80 6.51
CA SER A 31 -1.74 -0.67 5.76
C SER A 31 -1.30 -0.67 4.29
N MET A 32 -0.02 -0.94 4.04
CA MET A 32 0.54 -1.03 2.68
C MET A 32 0.04 -2.23 1.89
N TRP A 33 -0.20 -3.36 2.55
CA TRP A 33 -0.78 -4.55 1.93
C TRP A 33 -2.20 -4.28 1.41
N ASN A 34 -3.05 -3.68 2.24
CA ASN A 34 -4.43 -3.36 1.87
C ASN A 34 -4.48 -2.33 0.73
N ALA A 35 -3.66 -1.28 0.79
CA ALA A 35 -3.57 -0.29 -0.28
C ALA A 35 -3.06 -0.90 -1.60
N GLY A 36 -2.08 -1.81 -1.53
CA GLY A 36 -1.56 -2.54 -2.69
C GLY A 36 -2.63 -3.40 -3.36
N ASN A 37 -3.44 -4.12 -2.59
CA ASN A 37 -4.51 -4.96 -3.13
C ASN A 37 -5.56 -4.12 -3.88
N VAL A 38 -5.98 -2.99 -3.30
CA VAL A 38 -6.91 -2.05 -3.96
C VAL A 38 -6.32 -1.51 -5.26
N THR A 39 -5.02 -1.22 -5.27
CA THR A 39 -4.31 -0.70 -6.45
C THR A 39 -4.25 -1.75 -7.57
N ILE A 40 -3.99 -3.02 -7.23
CA ILE A 40 -3.96 -4.14 -8.19
C ILE A 40 -5.35 -4.41 -8.76
N GLU A 41 -6.38 -4.44 -7.90
CA GLU A 41 -7.76 -4.66 -8.34
C GLU A 41 -8.25 -3.51 -9.23
N ALA A 42 -7.87 -2.27 -8.91
CA ALA A 42 -8.17 -1.10 -9.73
C ALA A 42 -7.55 -1.19 -11.14
N ALA A 43 -6.38 -1.84 -11.28
CA ALA A 43 -5.74 -2.09 -12.57
C ALA A 43 -6.57 -3.00 -13.48
N HIS A 44 -7.36 -3.90 -12.89
CA HIS A 44 -8.11 -4.92 -13.61
C HIS A 44 -9.51 -4.44 -14.04
N LEU A 45 -10.05 -3.41 -13.37
CA LEU A 45 -11.32 -2.75 -13.71
C LEU A 45 -11.49 -2.38 -15.19
N PRO A 46 -10.55 -1.66 -15.86
CA PRO A 46 -10.74 -1.26 -17.27
C PRO A 46 -10.88 -2.47 -18.21
N THR A 47 -10.12 -3.54 -17.97
CA THR A 47 -10.20 -4.79 -18.75
C THR A 47 -11.53 -5.50 -18.51
N ALA A 48 -11.98 -5.57 -17.26
CA ALA A 48 -13.29 -6.13 -16.92
C ALA A 48 -14.44 -5.32 -17.55
N MET A 49 -14.35 -3.99 -17.55
CA MET A 49 -15.32 -3.11 -18.23
C MET A 49 -15.32 -3.35 -19.75
N TYR A 50 -14.16 -3.63 -20.36
CA TYR A 50 -14.06 -3.91 -21.79
C TYR A 50 -14.72 -5.24 -22.16
N CYS A 51 -14.51 -6.25 -21.32
CA CYS A 51 -15.08 -7.59 -21.49
C CYS A 51 -16.56 -7.70 -21.06
N SER A 52 -17.17 -6.65 -20.53
CA SER A 52 -18.55 -6.64 -19.98
C SER A 52 -19.69 -6.90 -21.00
N GLY A 53 -19.37 -7.13 -22.28
CA GLY A 53 -20.39 -7.43 -23.29
C GLY A 53 -21.18 -6.20 -23.77
N TRP A 54 -20.62 -4.99 -23.61
CA TRP A 54 -21.24 -3.72 -24.02
C TRP A 54 -21.68 -3.67 -25.49
N HIS A 55 -21.10 -4.52 -26.34
CA HIS A 55 -21.45 -4.66 -27.75
C HIS A 55 -22.82 -5.32 -27.98
N LEU A 56 -23.35 -6.08 -27.01
CA LEU A 56 -24.68 -6.70 -27.10
C LEU A 56 -25.84 -5.73 -26.82
N CYS A 57 -25.57 -4.54 -26.26
CA CYS A 57 -26.62 -3.54 -26.03
C CYS A 57 -27.13 -2.97 -27.36
N ARG A 58 -28.43 -3.15 -27.65
CA ARG A 58 -29.11 -2.65 -28.86
C ARG A 58 -30.02 -1.45 -28.56
N GLY A 59 -30.33 -0.65 -29.57
CA GLY A 59 -31.24 0.50 -29.46
C GLY A 59 -30.61 1.78 -28.86
N ARG A 60 -31.43 2.74 -28.45
CA ARG A 60 -30.98 4.05 -27.93
C ARG A 60 -30.09 3.94 -26.68
N SER A 61 -30.27 2.89 -25.88
CA SER A 61 -29.45 2.62 -24.69
C SER A 61 -27.99 2.30 -25.04
N SER A 62 -27.72 1.75 -26.24
CA SER A 62 -26.37 1.42 -26.71
C SER A 62 -25.47 2.66 -26.81
N LEU A 63 -26.00 3.77 -27.32
CA LEU A 63 -25.23 5.02 -27.49
C LEU A 63 -24.82 5.63 -26.16
N ARG A 64 -25.71 5.56 -25.15
CA ARG A 64 -25.44 6.11 -23.81
C ARG A 64 -24.46 5.22 -23.05
N VAL A 65 -24.64 3.90 -23.10
CA VAL A 65 -23.76 2.92 -22.44
C VAL A 65 -22.35 2.99 -23.03
N ARG A 66 -22.20 3.07 -24.35
CA ARG A 66 -20.88 3.21 -25.01
C ARG A 66 -20.14 4.47 -24.55
N LYS A 67 -20.81 5.63 -24.57
CA LYS A 67 -20.19 6.89 -24.12
C LYS A 67 -19.77 6.82 -22.64
N LEU A 68 -20.65 6.30 -21.78
CA LEU A 68 -20.38 6.18 -20.36
C LEU A 68 -19.24 5.19 -20.08
N LEU A 69 -19.21 4.07 -20.78
CA LEU A 69 -18.18 3.04 -20.65
C LEU A 69 -16.81 3.54 -21.10
N VAL A 70 -16.72 4.30 -22.20
CA VAL A 70 -15.47 4.93 -22.64
C VAL A 70 -14.97 5.92 -21.59
N VAL A 71 -15.84 6.77 -21.03
CA VAL A 71 -15.45 7.71 -19.97
C VAL A 71 -15.02 6.97 -18.70
N ALA A 72 -15.75 5.91 -18.31
CA ALA A 72 -15.41 5.09 -17.16
C ALA A 72 -14.07 4.38 -17.32
N MET A 73 -13.76 3.87 -18.52
CA MET A 73 -12.46 3.27 -18.84
C MET A 73 -11.32 4.29 -18.76
N ILE A 74 -11.51 5.48 -19.35
CA ILE A 74 -10.53 6.57 -19.29
C ILE A 74 -10.23 6.94 -17.84
N GLN A 75 -11.25 6.99 -16.99
CA GLN A 75 -11.08 7.25 -15.56
C GLN A 75 -10.41 6.09 -14.82
N ALA A 76 -10.78 4.84 -15.14
CA ALA A 76 -10.22 3.65 -14.50
C ALA A 76 -8.75 3.39 -14.88
N GLN A 77 -8.30 3.85 -16.06
CA GLN A 77 -6.89 3.81 -16.46
C GLN A 77 -6.01 4.74 -15.60
N ARG A 78 -6.60 5.77 -14.98
CA ARG A 78 -5.89 6.60 -14.01
C ARG A 78 -5.83 5.85 -12.69
N HIS A 79 -4.78 5.04 -12.55
CA HIS A 79 -4.52 4.25 -11.36
C HIS A 79 -4.70 5.10 -10.10
N VAL A 80 -5.64 4.70 -9.23
CA VAL A 80 -5.84 5.32 -7.94
C VAL A 80 -4.70 4.85 -7.04
N VAL A 81 -3.56 5.53 -7.16
CA VAL A 81 -2.45 5.32 -6.23
C VAL A 81 -2.82 6.02 -4.94
N ILE A 82 -2.96 5.27 -3.86
CA ILE A 82 -3.20 5.85 -2.54
C ILE A 82 -1.87 6.46 -2.08
N HIS A 83 -1.82 7.79 -2.06
CA HIS A 83 -0.65 8.52 -1.60
C HIS A 83 -0.72 8.68 -0.08
N GLY A 84 0.27 8.15 0.63
CA GLY A 84 0.51 8.46 2.03
C GLY A 84 1.13 9.84 2.12
N PHE A 85 0.48 10.74 2.86
CA PHE A 85 0.96 12.12 3.08
C PHE A 85 1.17 12.95 1.79
N GLY A 86 0.63 12.51 0.64
CA GLY A 86 0.81 13.17 -0.66
C GLY A 86 2.22 13.03 -1.26
N ILE A 87 3.16 12.37 -0.58
CA ILE A 87 4.59 12.32 -0.95
C ILE A 87 5.05 10.89 -1.22
N MET A 88 4.51 9.90 -0.51
CA MET A 88 4.92 8.51 -0.64
C MET A 88 3.77 7.66 -1.16
N GLU A 89 3.98 7.00 -2.30
CA GLU A 89 3.05 5.99 -2.78
C GLU A 89 3.04 4.82 -1.80
N ILE A 90 1.88 4.57 -1.17
CA ILE A 90 1.68 3.43 -0.27
C ILE A 90 1.57 2.19 -1.16
N SER A 91 2.72 1.61 -1.51
CA SER A 91 2.81 0.38 -2.30
C SER A 91 3.67 -0.65 -1.59
N TYR A 92 3.48 -1.93 -1.94
CA TYR A 92 4.34 -3.02 -1.48
C TYR A 92 5.83 -2.75 -1.74
N ARG A 93 6.14 -2.09 -2.87
CA ARG A 93 7.51 -1.70 -3.23
C ARG A 93 8.09 -0.68 -2.26
N ALA A 94 7.29 0.28 -1.81
CA ALA A 94 7.71 1.26 -0.80
C ALA A 94 7.97 0.59 0.56
N TYR A 95 7.12 -0.36 0.98
CA TYR A 95 7.35 -1.15 2.20
C TYR A 95 8.69 -1.88 2.17
N VAL A 96 8.94 -2.65 1.11
CA VAL A 96 10.20 -3.41 0.94
C VAL A 96 11.40 -2.48 0.92
N THR A 97 11.26 -1.29 0.31
CA THR A 97 12.31 -0.27 0.31
C THR A 97 12.58 0.24 1.72
N MET A 98 11.54 0.55 2.50
CA MET A 98 11.70 0.99 3.91
C MET A 98 12.38 -0.08 4.78
N VAL A 99 12.04 -1.35 4.60
CA VAL A 99 12.69 -2.45 5.33
C VAL A 99 14.17 -2.57 4.93
N LYS A 100 14.47 -2.49 3.62
CA LYS A 100 15.85 -2.53 3.12
C LYS A 100 16.69 -1.35 3.58
N THR A 101 16.15 -0.13 3.58
CA THR A 101 16.86 1.05 4.08
C THR A 101 17.12 0.94 5.58
N SER A 102 16.15 0.44 6.34
CA SER A 102 16.33 0.19 7.77
C SER A 102 17.46 -0.81 8.02
N TYR A 103 17.45 -1.95 7.32
CA TYR A 103 18.51 -2.95 7.41
C TYR A 103 19.88 -2.39 6.99
N SER A 104 19.92 -1.61 5.91
CA SER A 104 21.16 -0.98 5.42
C SER A 104 21.75 -0.01 6.44
N VAL A 105 20.92 0.78 7.13
CA VAL A 105 21.38 1.69 8.19
C VAL A 105 21.96 0.89 9.36
N PHE A 106 21.30 -0.19 9.78
CA PHE A 106 21.85 -1.06 10.82
C PHE A 106 23.17 -1.73 10.40
N SER A 107 23.26 -2.19 9.15
CA SER A 107 24.49 -2.78 8.60
C SER A 107 25.64 -1.78 8.42
N LEU A 108 25.36 -0.47 8.40
CA LEU A 108 26.40 0.56 8.36
C LEU A 108 26.85 0.99 9.77
N LEU A 109 25.96 0.87 10.75
CA LEU A 109 26.23 1.24 12.15
C LEU A 109 26.92 0.13 12.95
N TYR A 110 26.81 -1.12 12.49
CA TYR A 110 27.47 -2.29 13.06
C TYR A 110 28.61 -2.77 12.16
#